data_AF-A0A955B7M3-F1
#
_entry.id   AF-A0A955B7M3-F1
#
_cell.length_a   1.000
_cell.length_b   1.000
_cell.length_c   1.000
_cell.angle_alpha   90.00
_cell.angle_beta   90.00
_cell.angle_gamma   90.00
#
_symmetry.space_group_name_H-M   'P 1'
#
loop_
_entity.id
_entity.type
_entity.pdbx_description
1 polymer ?
#
loop_
_entity_poly.entity_id
_entity_poly.type
_entity_poly.pdbx_seq_one_letter_code
_entity_poly.pdbx_strand_id
1 'polypeptide(L)' 'MPSKKNSHGGSRPGAGRKPKYEQPVSVHFKMPLDLLEKLSIWADERDLNRSEAIVEAIKRLTRRVQVPD' A
#
# COMPACT_ATOMS: atom_id res chain seq x y z
N MET A 1 29.22 33.77 -23.90
CA MET A 1 28.05 34.14 -23.05
C MET A 1 27.63 32.92 -22.25
N PRO A 2 27.63 32.93 -20.91
CA PRO A 2 27.25 31.74 -20.14
C PRO A 2 25.72 31.63 -20.03
N SER A 3 25.19 30.48 -20.41
CA SER A 3 23.76 30.16 -20.34
C SER A 3 23.27 30.11 -18.88
N LYS A 4 22.27 30.94 -18.55
CA LYS A 4 21.52 30.86 -17.29
C LYS A 4 20.96 29.43 -17.13
N LYS A 5 21.40 28.73 -16.09
CA LYS A 5 20.80 27.45 -15.66
C LYS A 5 19.41 27.75 -15.10
N ASN A 6 18.38 27.18 -15.72
CA ASN A 6 17.01 27.26 -15.24
C ASN A 6 16.91 26.44 -13.93
N SER A 7 16.88 27.13 -12.80
CA SER A 7 16.64 26.53 -11.48
C SER A 7 15.17 26.13 -11.38
N HIS A 8 14.86 24.87 -11.68
CA HIS A 8 13.56 24.28 -11.33
C HIS A 8 13.42 24.34 -9.80
N GLY A 9 12.33 24.96 -9.33
CA GLY A 9 12.12 25.31 -7.93
C GLY A 9 12.38 24.15 -6.98
N GLY A 10 13.44 24.28 -6.18
CA GLY A 10 13.72 23.37 -5.09
C GLY A 10 12.62 23.43 -4.03
N SER A 11 12.48 22.34 -3.28
CA SER A 11 11.58 22.23 -2.13
C SER A 11 11.86 23.35 -1.13
N ARG A 12 10.90 24.28 -0.98
CA ARG A 12 10.93 25.32 0.07
C ARG A 12 10.13 24.85 1.28
N PRO A 13 10.50 25.21 2.52
CA PRO A 13 9.66 25.00 3.69
C PRO A 13 8.28 25.63 3.46
N GLY A 14 7.21 24.84 3.52
CA GLY A 14 5.84 25.26 3.21
C GLY A 14 5.40 25.12 1.74
N ALA A 15 6.30 24.74 0.83
CA ALA A 15 5.96 24.39 -0.54
C ALA A 15 5.66 22.89 -0.63
N GLY A 16 4.41 22.53 -0.35
CA GLY A 16 3.90 21.18 -0.52
C GLY A 16 2.42 21.13 -0.15
N ARG A 17 1.60 20.49 -1.00
CA ARG A 17 0.23 20.16 -0.60
C ARG A 17 0.35 19.18 0.57
N LYS A 18 -0.21 19.52 1.74
CA LYS A 18 -0.34 18.55 2.84
C LYS A 18 -0.95 17.27 2.25
N PRO A 19 -0.36 16.09 2.47
CA PRO A 19 -0.91 14.86 1.92
C PRO A 19 -2.35 14.74 2.40
N LYS A 20 -3.29 14.71 1.44
CA LYS A 20 -4.74 14.74 1.70
C LYS A 20 -5.24 13.44 2.33
N TYR A 21 -4.40 12.41 2.37
CA TYR A 21 -4.69 11.07 2.85
C TYR A 21 -3.49 10.56 3.65
N GLU A 22 -3.75 9.73 4.67
CA GLU A 22 -2.72 8.86 5.24
C GLU A 22 -2.10 8.07 4.09
N GLN A 23 -0.78 8.21 3.93
CA GLN A 23 -0.10 7.56 2.82
C GLN A 23 -0.19 6.04 3.02
N PRO A 24 -0.61 5.28 2.00
CA PRO A 24 -0.61 3.82 2.12
C PRO A 24 0.81 3.34 2.44
N VAL A 25 0.93 2.51 3.47
CA VAL A 25 2.21 1.90 3.85
C VAL A 25 2.42 0.64 3.02
N SER A 26 3.57 0.57 2.34
CA SER A 26 3.96 -0.63 1.59
C SER A 26 4.61 -1.65 2.52
N VAL A 27 4.09 -2.87 2.53
CA VAL A 27 4.65 -4.00 3.29
C VAL A 27 5.22 -5.02 2.32
N HIS A 28 6.45 -5.48 2.56
CA HIS A 28 7.08 -6.56 1.82
C HIS A 28 7.25 -7.77 2.73
N PHE A 29 6.85 -8.94 2.26
CA PHE A 29 7.02 -10.20 2.97
C PHE A 29 7.31 -11.34 1.99
N LYS A 30 7.92 -12.41 2.49
CA LYS A 30 8.11 -13.65 1.73
C LYS A 30 6.98 -14.61 2.11
N MET A 31 6.44 -15.31 1.12
CA MET A 31 5.41 -16.33 1.36
C MET A 31 5.66 -17.57 0.49
N PRO A 32 5.20 -18.76 0.92
CA PRO A 32 5.20 -19.95 0.09
C PRO A 32 4.45 -19.74 -1.22
N LEU A 33 4.94 -20.34 -2.31
CA LEU A 33 4.34 -20.19 -3.64
C LEU A 33 2.92 -20.76 -3.69
N ASP A 34 2.69 -21.90 -3.05
CA ASP A 34 1.38 -22.54 -2.99
C ASP A 34 0.33 -21.65 -2.31
N LEU A 35 0.75 -20.87 -1.30
CA LEU A 35 -0.12 -19.91 -0.62
C LEU A 35 -0.42 -18.70 -1.51
N LEU A 36 0.54 -18.24 -2.30
CA LEU A 36 0.33 -17.17 -3.28
C LEU A 36 -0.66 -17.59 -4.37
N GLU A 37 -0.59 -18.83 -4.84
CA GLU A 37 -1.52 -19.39 -5.82
C GLU A 37 -2.94 -19.46 -5.25
N LYS A 38 -3.09 -20.02 -4.05
CA LYS A 38 -4.39 -20.07 -3.34
C LYS A 38 -4.97 -18.68 -3.12
N LEU A 39 -4.14 -17.70 -2.75
CA LEU A 39 -4.56 -16.30 -2.58
C LEU A 39 -5.04 -15.70 -3.90
N SER A 40 -4.36 -15.99 -5.01
CA SER A 40 -4.71 -15.47 -6.33
C SER A 40 -6.07 -16.00 -6.79
N ILE A 41 -6.29 -17.32 -6.68
CA ILE A 41 -7.60 -17.94 -6.97
C ILE A 41 -8.71 -17.32 -6.10
N TRP A 42 -8.45 -17.17 -4.80
CA TRP A 42 -9.40 -16.60 -3.86
C TRP A 42 -9.73 -15.13 -4.13
N ALA A 43 -8.77 -14.38 -4.67
CA ALA A 43 -8.93 -12.99 -5.10
C ALA A 43 -9.79 -12.91 -6.37
N ASP A 44 -9.51 -13.77 -7.36
CA ASP A 44 -10.26 -13.85 -8.62
C ASP A 44 -11.74 -14.21 -8.37
N GLU A 45 -12.03 -15.16 -7.48
CA GLU A 45 -13.40 -15.52 -7.07
C GLU A 45 -14.20 -14.34 -6.48
N ARG A 46 -13.52 -13.31 -5.97
CA ARG A 46 -14.11 -12.18 -5.26
C ARG A 46 -13.99 -10.87 -6.03
N ASP A 47 -13.47 -10.92 -7.25
CA ASP A 47 -13.18 -9.73 -8.06
C ASP A 47 -12.29 -8.72 -7.31
N LEU A 48 -11.29 -9.23 -6.59
CA LEU A 48 -10.32 -8.44 -5.82
C LEU A 48 -8.94 -8.53 -6.44
N ASN A 49 -8.13 -7.47 -6.28
CA ASN A 49 -6.70 -7.60 -6.53
C ASN A 49 -5.98 -8.29 -5.36
N ARG A 50 -4.75 -8.77 -5.60
CA ARG A 50 -3.95 -9.48 -4.57
C ARG A 50 -3.77 -8.69 -3.27
N SER A 51 -3.56 -7.38 -3.35
CA SER A 51 -3.37 -6.53 -2.17
C SER A 51 -4.66 -6.39 -1.37
N GLU A 52 -5.79 -6.15 -2.04
CA GLU A 52 -7.12 -6.11 -1.42
C GLU A 52 -7.46 -7.45 -0.78
N ALA A 53 -7.13 -8.54 -1.45
CA ALA A 53 -7.33 -9.88 -0.93
C ALA A 53 -6.57 -10.12 0.38
N ILE A 54 -5.31 -9.70 0.47
CA ILE A 54 -4.51 -9.78 1.70
C ILE A 54 -5.16 -8.95 2.81
N VAL A 55 -5.56 -7.71 2.50
CA VAL A 55 -6.21 -6.81 3.48
C VAL A 55 -7.51 -7.43 3.99
N GLU A 56 -8.34 -7.99 3.12
CA GLU A 56 -9.59 -8.67 3.47
C GLU A 56 -9.34 -9.90 4.34
N ALA A 57 -8.32 -10.72 4.02
CA ALA A 57 -7.92 -11.86 4.82
C ALA A 57 -7.48 -11.44 6.24
N ILE A 58 -6.66 -10.38 6.35
CA ILE A 58 -6.21 -9.82 7.63
C ILE A 58 -7.42 -9.29 8.43
N LYS A 59 -8.33 -8.54 7.81
CA LYS A 59 -9.55 -8.04 8.45
C LYS A 59 -10.43 -9.17 9.01
N ARG A 60 -10.53 -10.29 8.29
CA ARG A 60 -11.28 -11.48 8.74
C ARG A 60 -10.62 -12.15 9.94
N LEU A 61 -9.29 -12.18 9.98
CA LEU A 61 -8.54 -12.70 11.13
C LEU A 61 -8.72 -11.78 12.35
N THR A 62 -8.56 -10.47 12.21
CA THR A 62 -8.69 -9.53 13.35
C THR A 62 -10.11 -9.46 13.90
N ARG A 63 -11.14 -9.62 13.07
CA ARG A 63 -12.53 -9.77 13.56
C ARG A 63 -12.74 -11.01 14.43
N ARG A 64 -11.95 -12.08 14.22
CA ARG A 64 -12.00 -13.29 15.05
C ARG A 64 -11.15 -13.18 16.32
N VAL A 65 -10.21 -12.24 16.35
CA VAL A 65 -9.25 -12.00 17.45
C VAL A 65 -9.63 -10.73 18.22
N GLN A 66 -10.93 -10.47 18.44
CA GLN A 66 -11.30 -9.51 19.48
C GLN A 66 -10.82 -10.08 20.83
N VAL A 67 -9.62 -9.66 21.22
CA VAL A 67 -9.09 -9.83 22.57
C VAL A 67 -9.89 -8.84 23.43
N PRO A 68 -10.60 -9.29 24.47
CA PRO A 68 -11.17 -8.38 25.45
C PRO A 68 -10.03 -7.60 26.10
N ASP A 69 -10.25 -6.30 26.29
CA ASP A 69 -9.31 -5.32 26.87
C ASP A 69 -8.53 -5.84 28.10
#